data_AF-A0A928DAW0-F1
#
_entry.id   AF-A0A928DAW0-F1
#
_cell.length_a   1.000
_cell.length_b   1.000
_cell.length_c   1.000
_cell.angle_alpha   90.00
_cell.angle_beta   90.00
_cell.angle_gamma   90.00
#
_symmetry.space_group_name_H-M   'P 1'
#
loop_
_entity.id
_entity.type
_entity.pdbx_description
1 polymer ?
#
loop_
_entity_poly.entity_id
_entity_poly.type
_entity_poly.pdbx_seq_one_letter_code
_entity_poly.pdbx_strand_id
1 'polypeptide(L)'
;MKDVMLSTRARAAVRLALDEDLADALDARKSKWCDATSEALVDPKAVATGEIYAKGTGCVVAGATVAKAVMKAVDPKIKVVIHKPDGSVVKPKEPILSFRGKA
;
A
#
# COMPACT_ATOMS: atom_id res chain seq x y z
N MET A 1 -9.87 7.78 -16.80
CA MET A 1 -8.40 7.66 -16.85
C MET A 1 -8.05 6.18 -16.92
N LYS A 2 -7.06 5.74 -17.71
CA LYS A 2 -6.63 4.32 -17.70
C LYS A 2 -5.85 4.05 -16.42
N ASP A 3 -6.07 2.88 -15.79
CA ASP A 3 -5.34 2.49 -14.58
C ASP A 3 -3.85 2.28 -14.89
N VAL A 4 -2.99 3.02 -14.19
CA VAL A 4 -1.52 2.96 -14.38
C VAL A 4 -0.96 1.58 -14.03
N MET A 5 -1.62 0.82 -13.16
CA MET A 5 -1.16 -0.51 -12.75
C MET A 5 -1.30 -1.57 -13.85
N LEU A 6 -1.99 -1.26 -14.95
CA LEU A 6 -1.96 -2.09 -16.17
C LEU A 6 -0.58 -2.08 -16.84
N SER A 7 0.24 -1.06 -16.59
CA SER A 7 1.59 -0.95 -17.12
C SER A 7 2.54 -1.96 -16.45
N THR A 8 3.29 -2.70 -17.25
CA THR A 8 4.41 -3.55 -16.77
C THR A 8 5.47 -2.73 -16.04
N ARG A 9 5.73 -1.50 -16.50
CA ARG A 9 6.69 -0.58 -15.88
C ARG A 9 6.25 -0.15 -14.48
N ALA A 10 4.96 0.15 -14.30
CA ALA A 10 4.42 0.54 -12.99
C ALA A 10 4.51 -0.62 -12.00
N ARG A 11 4.17 -1.84 -12.42
CA ARG A 11 4.32 -3.05 -11.59
C ARG A 11 5.79 -3.31 -11.21
N ALA A 12 6.71 -3.12 -12.16
CA ALA A 12 8.14 -3.25 -11.89
C ALA A 12 8.63 -2.19 -10.89
N ALA A 13 8.17 -0.95 -11.01
CA ALA A 13 8.51 0.13 -10.08
C ALA A 13 8.02 -0.16 -8.66
N VAL A 14 6.78 -0.64 -8.49
CA VAL A 14 6.26 -1.07 -7.19
C VAL A 14 7.13 -2.16 -6.57
N ARG A 15 7.52 -3.17 -7.35
CA ARG A 15 8.41 -4.23 -6.87
C ARG A 15 9.76 -3.69 -6.42
N LEU A 16 10.39 -2.84 -7.24
CA LEU A 16 11.70 -2.26 -6.91
C LEU A 16 11.64 -1.37 -5.66
N ALA A 17 10.56 -0.61 -5.47
CA ALA A 17 10.36 0.20 -4.28
C ALA A 17 10.17 -0.66 -3.02
N LEU A 18 9.50 -1.82 -3.13
CA LEU A 18 9.37 -2.77 -2.02
C LEU A 18 10.70 -3.47 -1.71
N ASP A 19 11.46 -3.87 -2.73
CA ASP A 19 12.79 -4.47 -2.56
C ASP A 19 13.75 -3.50 -1.85
N GLU A 20 13.65 -2.20 -2.15
CA GLU A 20 14.41 -1.12 -1.48
C GLU A 20 14.09 -1.06 0.03
N ASP A 21 12.81 -1.06 0.40
CA ASP A 21 12.37 -0.73 1.76
C ASP A 21 12.24 -1.95 2.68
N LEU A 22 11.75 -3.08 2.16
CA LEU A 22 11.43 -4.29 2.94
C LEU A 22 12.36 -5.46 2.67
N ALA A 23 13.34 -5.28 1.77
CA ALA A 23 14.15 -6.33 1.18
C ALA A 23 13.34 -7.28 0.27
N ASP A 24 14.03 -8.21 -0.42
CA ASP A 24 13.50 -9.02 -1.53
C ASP A 24 12.02 -9.42 -1.35
N ALA A 25 11.16 -8.78 -2.15
CA ALA A 25 9.71 -8.95 -2.12
C ALA A 25 9.28 -10.39 -2.49
N LEU A 26 10.19 -11.23 -2.99
CA LEU A 26 9.93 -12.62 -3.34
C LEU A 26 10.34 -13.61 -2.25
N ASP A 27 11.33 -13.30 -1.40
CA ASP A 27 11.79 -14.20 -0.32
C ASP A 27 12.54 -13.46 0.81
N ALA A 28 11.79 -12.77 1.67
CA ALA A 28 12.32 -12.00 2.80
C ALA A 28 13.27 -12.80 3.73
N ARG A 29 13.16 -14.14 3.82
CA ARG A 29 14.04 -14.99 4.64
C ARG A 29 15.49 -15.04 4.15
N LYS A 30 15.72 -14.70 2.89
CA LYS A 30 17.07 -14.65 2.28
C LYS A 30 17.71 -13.28 2.40
N SER A 31 16.93 -12.28 2.78
CA SER A 31 17.39 -10.90 2.86
C SER A 31 18.17 -10.66 4.15
N LYS A 32 19.20 -9.82 4.04
CA LYS A 32 20.02 -9.39 5.19
C LYS A 32 19.35 -8.27 6.01
N TRP A 33 18.27 -7.71 5.50
CA TRP A 33 17.45 -6.68 6.15
C TRP A 33 15.96 -7.00 5.94
N CYS A 34 15.11 -6.40 6.76
CA CYS A 34 13.65 -6.51 6.72
C CYS A 34 13.04 -5.32 7.49
N ASP A 35 11.71 -5.26 7.61
CA ASP A 35 11.05 -4.42 8.61
C ASP A 35 11.29 -4.97 10.02
N ALA A 36 12.50 -4.72 10.53
CA ALA A 36 12.96 -5.21 11.82
C ALA A 36 12.09 -4.70 12.98
N THR A 37 11.48 -3.52 12.85
CA THR A 37 10.65 -2.94 13.89
C THR A 37 9.33 -3.68 14.04
N SER A 38 8.64 -3.95 12.94
CA SER A 38 7.36 -4.67 12.99
C SER A 38 7.56 -6.13 13.38
N GLU A 39 8.57 -6.82 12.82
CA GLU A 39 8.86 -8.22 13.16
C GLU A 39 9.26 -8.42 14.64
N ALA A 40 9.87 -7.41 15.26
CA ALA A 40 10.28 -7.48 16.68
C ALA A 40 9.15 -7.13 17.66
N LEU A 41 8.21 -6.26 17.28
CA LEU A 41 7.27 -5.63 18.22
C LEU A 41 5.81 -6.03 18.00
N VAL A 42 5.44 -6.48 16.80
CA VAL A 42 4.06 -6.80 16.44
C VAL A 42 3.84 -8.29 16.53
N ASP A 43 2.78 -8.72 17.25
CA ASP A 43 2.37 -10.12 17.26
C ASP A 43 2.09 -10.58 15.82
N PRO A 44 2.75 -11.63 15.30
CA PRO A 44 2.52 -12.13 13.93
C PRO A 44 1.08 -12.55 13.64
N LYS A 45 0.25 -12.76 14.66
CA LYS A 45 -1.18 -13.09 14.55
C LYS A 45 -2.10 -11.87 14.67
N ALA A 46 -1.57 -10.69 14.99
CA ALA A 46 -2.36 -9.48 15.09
C ALA A 46 -2.98 -9.13 13.73
N VAL A 47 -4.22 -8.66 13.78
CA VAL A 47 -4.96 -8.16 12.62
C VAL A 47 -5.35 -6.73 12.89
N ALA A 48 -4.99 -5.84 11.96
CA ALA A 48 -5.24 -4.41 12.08
C ALA A 48 -6.05 -3.89 10.89
N THR A 49 -6.66 -2.72 11.11
CA THR A 49 -7.28 -1.90 10.06
C THR A 49 -6.50 -0.60 9.95
N GLY A 50 -6.07 -0.25 8.74
CA GLY A 50 -5.43 1.02 8.42
C GLY A 50 -6.29 1.85 7.47
N GLU A 51 -6.12 3.17 7.54
CA GLU A 51 -6.86 4.13 6.73
C GLU A 51 -5.94 5.26 6.25
N ILE A 52 -6.13 5.67 5.00
CA ILE A 52 -5.41 6.79 4.38
C ILE A 52 -6.38 7.95 4.23
N TYR A 53 -6.02 9.10 4.80
CA TYR A 53 -6.83 10.31 4.80
C TYR A 53 -6.20 11.42 3.98
N ALA A 54 -7.03 12.18 3.28
CA ALA A 54 -6.61 13.43 2.66
C ALA A 54 -6.24 14.46 3.74
N LYS A 55 -5.10 15.14 3.59
CA LYS A 55 -4.68 16.22 4.51
C LYS A 55 -4.74 17.61 3.88
N GLY A 56 -4.48 17.71 2.57
CA GLY A 56 -4.44 18.98 1.86
C GLY A 56 -5.81 19.50 1.44
N THR A 57 -5.85 20.77 1.06
CA THR A 57 -7.02 21.46 0.51
C THR A 57 -6.95 21.52 -1.01
N GLY A 58 -8.08 21.33 -1.69
CA GLY A 58 -8.14 21.35 -3.16
C GLY A 58 -7.42 20.18 -3.83
N CYS A 59 -7.22 19.06 -3.12
CA CYS A 59 -6.51 17.91 -3.65
C CYS A 59 -7.38 17.07 -4.57
N VAL A 60 -6.74 16.50 -5.60
CA VAL A 60 -7.29 15.45 -6.46
C VAL A 60 -6.54 14.16 -6.18
N VAL A 61 -7.28 13.06 -5.95
CA VAL A 61 -6.68 11.74 -5.72
C VAL A 61 -6.02 11.24 -6.99
N ALA A 62 -4.79 10.73 -6.86
CA ALA A 62 -4.08 10.01 -7.91
C ALA A 62 -3.26 8.87 -7.29
N GLY A 63 -3.28 7.69 -7.91
CA GLY A 63 -2.53 6.53 -7.44
C GLY A 63 -3.25 5.67 -6.39
N ALA A 64 -4.57 5.78 -6.22
CA ALA A 64 -5.31 4.91 -5.31
C ALA A 64 -5.19 3.42 -5.71
N THR A 65 -5.13 3.12 -7.02
CA THR A 65 -4.88 1.76 -7.51
C THR A 65 -3.44 1.31 -7.29
N VAL A 66 -2.48 2.24 -7.33
CA VAL A 66 -1.08 1.99 -6.98
C VAL A 66 -0.96 1.62 -5.51
N ALA A 67 -1.55 2.41 -4.61
CA ALA A 67 -1.57 2.10 -3.18
C ALA A 67 -2.19 0.72 -2.90
N LYS A 68 -3.31 0.40 -3.55
CA LYS A 68 -3.90 -0.95 -3.49
C LYS A 68 -2.94 -2.03 -3.98
N ALA A 69 -2.23 -1.79 -5.07
CA ALA A 69 -1.29 -2.76 -5.62
C ALA A 69 -0.08 -3.00 -4.70
N VAL A 70 0.45 -1.95 -4.07
CA VAL A 70 1.51 -2.06 -3.05
C VAL A 70 1.04 -2.94 -1.89
N MET A 71 -0.12 -2.66 -1.31
CA MET A 71 -0.69 -3.47 -0.22
C MET A 71 -0.84 -4.95 -0.62
N LYS A 72 -1.29 -5.22 -1.85
CA LYS A 72 -1.43 -6.58 -2.37
C LYS A 72 -0.11 -7.28 -2.69
N ALA A 73 0.93 -6.52 -3.01
CA ALA A 73 2.27 -7.06 -3.24
C ALA A 73 2.93 -7.45 -1.92
N VAL A 74 2.68 -6.70 -0.83
CA VAL A 74 3.15 -7.02 0.52
C VAL A 74 2.45 -8.28 1.07
N ASP A 75 1.11 -8.31 1.03
CA ASP A 75 0.34 -9.52 1.38
C ASP A 75 -0.92 -9.61 0.50
N PRO A 76 -1.02 -10.65 -0.37
CA PRO A 76 -2.19 -10.86 -1.22
C PRO A 76 -3.51 -11.00 -0.45
N LYS A 77 -3.49 -11.35 0.85
CA LYS A 77 -4.68 -11.52 1.69
C LYS A 77 -5.22 -10.21 2.26
N ILE A 78 -4.47 -9.10 2.23
CA ILE A 78 -4.94 -7.80 2.71
C ILE A 78 -6.20 -7.38 1.93
N LYS A 79 -7.29 -7.08 2.64
CA LYS A 79 -8.51 -6.54 2.02
C LYS A 79 -8.33 -5.04 1.88
N VAL A 80 -8.55 -4.50 0.68
CA VAL A 80 -8.39 -3.07 0.40
C VAL A 80 -9.67 -2.53 -0.23
N VAL A 81 -10.17 -1.42 0.31
CA VAL A 81 -11.34 -0.69 -0.18
C VAL A 81 -10.89 0.72 -0.57
N ILE A 82 -11.07 1.08 -1.83
CA ILE A 82 -10.86 2.45 -2.32
C ILE A 82 -12.19 3.18 -2.17
N HIS A 83 -12.23 4.21 -1.33
CA HIS A 83 -13.42 5.06 -1.11
C HIS A 83 -13.46 6.22 -2.10
N LYS A 84 -12.29 6.71 -2.50
CA LYS A 84 -12.12 7.83 -3.44
C LYS A 84 -11.23 7.38 -4.60
N PRO A 85 -11.78 7.08 -5.79
CA PRO A 85 -10.98 6.69 -6.93
C PRO A 85 -10.16 7.86 -7.49
N ASP A 86 -9.17 7.54 -8.32
CA ASP A 86 -8.35 8.54 -9.01
C ASP A 86 -9.21 9.54 -9.81
N GLY A 87 -8.84 10.82 -9.74
CA GLY A 87 -9.61 11.94 -10.27
C GLY A 87 -10.65 12.53 -9.31
N SER A 88 -10.89 11.91 -8.16
CA SER A 88 -11.81 12.46 -7.15
C SER A 88 -11.21 13.68 -6.47
N VAL A 89 -11.99 14.75 -6.33
CA VAL A 89 -11.67 15.87 -5.45
C VAL A 89 -12.00 15.48 -4.01
N VAL A 90 -11.09 15.75 -3.08
CA VAL A 90 -11.24 15.41 -1.65
C VAL A 90 -11.00 16.61 -0.76
N LYS A 91 -11.71 16.64 0.37
CA LYS A 91 -11.49 17.61 1.44
C LYS A 91 -10.53 17.04 2.49
N PRO A 92 -9.85 17.89 3.28
CA PRO A 92 -9.11 17.43 4.44
C PRO A 92 -9.96 16.52 5.33
N LYS A 93 -9.33 15.46 5.86
CA LYS A 93 -9.92 14.41 6.70
C LYS A 93 -10.91 13.48 6.01
N GLU A 94 -11.10 13.57 4.70
CA GLU A 94 -11.85 12.53 3.99
C GLU A 94 -11.00 11.26 3.81
N PRO A 95 -11.56 10.06 4.08
CA PRO A 95 -10.86 8.80 3.84
C PRO A 95 -10.77 8.53 2.33
N ILE A 96 -9.58 8.17 1.87
CA ILE A 96 -9.28 7.82 0.48
C ILE A 96 -9.35 6.29 0.29
N LEU A 97 -8.74 5.54 1.21
CA LEU A 97 -8.58 4.10 1.14
C LEU A 97 -8.55 3.52 2.56
N SER A 98 -9.20 2.38 2.77
CA SER A 98 -9.02 1.57 3.98
C SER A 98 -8.54 0.16 3.64
N PHE A 99 -7.83 -0.46 4.56
CA PHE A 99 -7.28 -1.79 4.39
C PHE A 99 -7.27 -2.57 5.70
N ARG A 100 -7.37 -3.90 5.61
CA ARG A 100 -7.37 -4.80 6.77
C ARG A 100 -6.62 -6.09 6.46
N GLY A 101 -5.71 -6.48 7.35
CA GLY A 101 -4.88 -7.68 7.20
C GLY A 101 -3.98 -7.92 8.41
N LYS A 102 -2.94 -8.75 8.23
CA LYS A 102 -1.88 -8.92 9.23
C LYS A 102 -1.28 -7.53 9.54
N ALA A 103 -1.11 -7.25 10.83
CA ALA A 103 -0.51 -6.01 11.31
C ALA A 103 0.99 -5.95 10.97
#